data_AF-T0I3N1-F1
#
_entry.id   AF-T0I3N1-F1
#
_cell.length_a   1.000
_cell.length_b   1.000
_cell.length_c   1.000
_cell.angle_alpha   90.00
_cell.angle_beta   90.00
_cell.angle_gamma   90.00
#
_symmetry.space_group_name_H-M   'P 1'
#
loop_
_entity.id
_entity.type
_entity.pdbx_description
1 polymer ?
#
loop_
_entity_poly.entity_id
_entity_poly.type
_entity_poly.pdbx_seq_one_letter_code
_entity_poly.pdbx_strand_id
1 'polypeptide(L)' 'MTNELRNALDSLRGYRMTQQDLDAQRVSFVYGNAPSKGNDTKESVKKAIDLAQMA' A
#
# COMPACT_ATOMS: atom_id res chain seq x y z
N MET A 1 9.73 -9.76 21.16
CA MET A 1 9.05 -8.52 20.68
C MET A 1 9.58 -7.36 21.50
N THR A 2 10.10 -6.31 20.86
CA THR A 2 10.64 -5.13 21.56
C THR A 2 9.52 -4.23 22.08
N ASN A 3 9.79 -3.41 23.11
CA ASN A 3 8.81 -2.45 23.64
C ASN A 3 8.43 -1.38 22.60
N GLU A 4 9.36 -0.99 21.73
CA GLU A 4 9.11 -0.07 20.62
C GLU A 4 8.11 -0.65 19.61
N LEU A 5 8.29 -1.93 19.21
CA LEU A 5 7.37 -2.60 18.31
C LEU A 5 5.97 -2.76 18.94
N ARG A 6 5.91 -3.07 20.24
CA ARG A 6 4.64 -3.15 20.97
C ARG A 6 3.91 -1.81 20.96
N ASN A 7 4.58 -0.72 21.29
CA ASN A 7 3.99 0.62 21.31
C ASN A 7 3.50 1.07 19.93
N ALA A 8 4.24 0.73 18.87
CA ALA A 8 3.83 1.02 17.49
C ALA A 8 2.59 0.21 17.06
N LEU A 9 2.46 -1.04 17.49
CA LEU A 9 1.27 -1.85 17.21
C LEU A 9 0.05 -1.36 18.02
N ASP A 10 0.27 -0.96 19.27
CA ASP A 10 -0.79 -0.43 20.13
C ASP A 10 -1.33 0.91 19.62
N SER A 11 -0.49 1.79 19.05
CA SER A 11 -0.93 3.06 18.47
C SER A 11 -1.76 2.90 17.19
N LEU A 12 -1.63 1.76 16.50
CA LEU A 12 -2.41 1.42 15.31
C LEU A 12 -3.68 0.62 15.66
N ARG A 13 -3.85 0.21 16.92
CA ARG A 13 -4.99 -0.61 17.34
C ARG A 13 -6.28 0.20 17.24
N GLY A 14 -7.21 -0.28 16.42
CA GLY A 14 -8.49 0.39 16.18
C GLY A 14 -8.42 1.52 15.14
N TYR A 15 -7.24 1.81 14.59
CA TYR A 15 -7.13 2.68 13.42
C TYR A 15 -7.82 2.03 12.23
N ARG A 16 -8.86 2.69 11.73
CA ARG A 16 -9.55 2.29 10.51
C ARG A 16 -9.04 3.13 9.36
N MET A 17 -8.42 2.46 8.41
CA MET A 17 -8.04 3.09 7.15
C MET A 17 -9.27 3.34 6.30
N THR A 18 -9.29 4.48 5.61
CA THR A 18 -10.27 4.70 4.56
C THR A 18 -9.92 3.84 3.34
N GLN A 19 -10.88 3.63 2.44
CA GLN A 19 -10.62 2.93 1.19
C GLN A 19 -9.51 3.64 0.37
N GLN A 20 -9.50 4.98 0.39
CA GLN A 20 -8.48 5.79 -0.26
C GLN A 20 -7.08 5.53 0.32
N ASP A 21 -6.95 5.41 1.65
CA ASP A 21 -5.66 5.12 2.28
C ASP A 21 -5.16 3.72 1.93
N LEU A 22 -6.08 2.75 1.87
CA LEU A 22 -5.75 1.38 1.46
C LEU A 22 -5.27 1.33 0.01
N ASP A 23 -5.93 2.06 -0.88
CA ASP A 23 -5.56 2.12 -2.30
C ASP A 23 -4.22 2.83 -2.50
N ALA A 24 -3.94 3.89 -1.73
CA ALA A 24 -2.63 4.54 -1.73
C ALA A 24 -1.52 3.59 -1.25
N GLN A 25 -1.76 2.81 -0.19
CA GLN A 25 -0.79 1.81 0.30
C GLN A 25 -0.55 0.70 -0.72
N ARG A 26 -1.60 0.19 -1.38
CA ARG A 26 -1.47 -0.82 -2.44
C ARG A 26 -0.62 -0.33 -3.60
N VAL A 27 -0.89 0.88 -4.10
CA VAL A 27 -0.09 1.49 -5.18
C VAL A 27 1.36 1.64 -4.75
N SER A 28 1.61 2.15 -3.54
CA SER A 28 2.96 2.35 -3.01
C SER A 28 3.71 1.02 -2.86
N PHE A 29 3.05 -0.03 -2.37
CA PHE A 29 3.64 -1.36 -2.21
C PHE A 29 4.01 -1.98 -3.55
N VAL A 30 3.10 -1.96 -4.52
CA VAL A 30 3.35 -2.55 -5.85
C VAL A 30 4.44 -1.77 -6.58
N TYR A 31 4.38 -0.44 -6.55
CA TYR A 31 5.42 0.41 -7.16
C TYR A 31 6.79 0.24 -6.48
N GLY A 32 6.82 0.19 -5.14
CA GLY A 32 8.07 0.01 -4.38
C GLY A 32 8.73 -1.36 -4.60
N ASN A 33 7.95 -2.37 -4.98
CA ASN A 33 8.43 -3.70 -5.36
C ASN A 33 8.54 -3.90 -6.88
N ALA A 34 8.26 -2.87 -7.69
CA ALA A 34 8.34 -2.99 -9.13
C ALA A 34 9.81 -3.21 -9.55
N PRO A 35 10.08 -4.07 -10.56
CA PRO A 35 11.43 -4.27 -11.06
C PRO A 35 12.02 -2.93 -11.51
N SER A 36 13.26 -2.62 -11.10
CA SER A 36 13.92 -1.35 -11.43
C SER A 36 14.17 -1.11 -12.92
N LYS A 37 14.00 -2.14 -13.76
CA LYS A 37 14.07 -2.08 -15.22
C LYS A 37 12.71 -1.92 -15.90
N GLY A 38 11.62 -1.90 -15.12
CA GLY A 38 10.28 -1.63 -15.62
C GLY A 38 10.08 -0.13 -15.86
N ASN A 39 9.34 0.21 -16.92
CA ASN A 39 8.88 1.58 -17.16
C ASN A 39 7.60 1.89 -16.34
N ASP A 40 7.43 1.21 -15.22
CA ASP A 40 6.25 1.34 -14.39
C ASP A 40 6.29 2.68 -13.66
N THR A 41 5.24 3.47 -13.84
CA THR A 41 4.98 4.67 -13.05
C THR A 41 3.91 4.38 -11.98
N LYS A 42 3.86 5.20 -10.93
CA LYS A 42 2.79 5.09 -9.92
C LYS A 42 1.39 5.16 -10.55
N GLU A 43 1.25 5.97 -11.59
CA GLU A 43 0.00 6.15 -12.34
C GLU A 43 -0.37 4.89 -13.14
N SER A 44 0.62 4.22 -13.76
CA SER A 44 0.39 2.96 -14.47
C SER A 44 -0.01 1.83 -13.52
N VAL A 45 0.64 1.75 -12.35
CA VAL A 45 0.34 0.78 -11.29
C VAL A 45 -1.06 1.01 -10.74
N LYS A 46 -1.44 2.27 -10.49
CA LYS A 46 -2.79 2.62 -10.04
C LYS A 46 -3.86 2.13 -11.03
N LYS A 47 -3.70 2.44 -12.33
CA LYS A 47 -4.63 1.99 -13.37
C LYS A 47 -4.77 0.46 -13.42
N ALA A 48 -3.67 -0.27 -13.28
CA ALA A 48 -3.70 -1.73 -13.27
C ALA A 48 -4.44 -2.29 -12.06
N ILE A 49 -4.25 -1.71 -10.88
CA ILE A 49 -4.99 -2.08 -9.66
C ILE A 49 -6.48 -1.79 -9.81
N ASP A 50 -6.84 -0.61 -10.31
CA ASP A 50 -8.24 -0.22 -10.51
C ASP A 50 -8.96 -1.19 -11.48
N LEU A 51 -8.30 -1.59 -12.57
CA LEU A 51 -8.82 -2.58 -13.53
C LEU A 51 -9.02 -3.97 -12.89
N ALA A 52 -8.07 -4.42 -12.09
CA ALA A 52 -8.15 -5.72 -11.42
C ALA A 52 -9.25 -5.79 -10.34
N GLN A 53 -9.68 -4.66 -9.79
CA GLN A 53 -10.78 -4.58 -8.82
C GLN A 53 -12.17 -4.55 -9.48
N MET A 54 -12.24 -4.23 -10.77
CA MET A 54 -13.49 -4.18 -11.55
C MET A 54 -13.82 -5.50 -12.28
N ALA A 55 -12.85 -6.42 -12.36
CA ALA A 55 -12.98 -7.75 -12.98
C ALA A 55 -13.41 -8.81 -11.97
#